data_AF-A0A8C0DE46-F1
#
_entry.id   AF-A0A8C0DE46-F1
#
_cell.length_a   1.000
_cell.length_b   1.000
_cell.length_c   1.000
_cell.angle_alpha   90.00
_cell.angle_beta   90.00
_cell.angle_gamma   90.00
#
_symmetry.space_group_name_H-M   'P 1'
#
loop_
_entity.id
_entity.type
_entity.pdbx_description
1 polymer ?
#
loop_
_entity_poly.entity_id
_entity_poly.type
_entity_poly.pdbx_seq_one_letter_code
_entity_poly.pdbx_strand_id
1 'polypeptide(L)'
;MVDDAGAAGGPGGPGGPGGPGMGGRGGFRGGFGSGVRGRGRGRGRGKAEDKEWLPVTKLGRLVKDMKIKSLDEIYLFSLPIKESEIIDFFLGASLKDEVLKIMPVQKQTRAGQRTRFKVATAIRGAIILAKLSIVPVGTGIVSAPVPKKLLMMAGIDDCYTSARGSTATLGNFAKATFDAISKTYSYLTPDLWKETVFTKSPYQEFTDHLVKTHTMSVIQLCSSPSVLHWLF
;
A
#
# COMPACT_ATOMS: atom_id res chain seq x y z
N MET A 1 -56.19 -57.23 4.42
CA MET A 1 -56.95 -57.28 5.67
C MET A 1 -56.81 -55.91 6.33
N VAL A 2 -57.81 -55.04 6.14
CA VAL A 2 -58.79 -54.57 7.16
C VAL A 2 -58.10 -53.94 8.39
N ASP A 3 -58.11 -52.60 8.53
CA ASP A 3 -59.22 -51.73 9.03
C ASP A 3 -59.41 -51.91 10.55
N ASP A 4 -59.75 -50.95 11.41
CA ASP A 4 -59.96 -49.49 11.40
C ASP A 4 -60.35 -49.17 12.87
N ALA A 5 -60.21 -47.92 13.32
CA ALA A 5 -61.15 -47.34 14.30
C ALA A 5 -61.06 -45.81 14.25
N GLY A 6 -61.82 -45.21 13.34
CA GLY A 6 -62.13 -43.79 13.33
C GLY A 6 -63.32 -43.36 14.21
N ALA A 7 -63.54 -42.04 14.26
CA ALA A 7 -64.84 -41.33 14.27
C ALA A 7 -64.54 -39.81 14.33
N ALA A 8 -64.75 -39.02 13.25
CA ALA A 8 -66.00 -38.38 12.76
C ALA A 8 -66.26 -36.99 13.43
N GLY A 9 -66.61 -35.89 12.73
CA GLY A 9 -66.96 -35.66 11.32
C GLY A 9 -66.95 -34.15 10.93
N GLY A 10 -67.12 -33.85 9.63
CA GLY A 10 -67.25 -32.49 9.02
C GLY A 10 -68.72 -32.10 8.75
N PRO A 11 -69.10 -31.43 7.63
CA PRO A 11 -68.45 -30.37 6.82
C PRO A 11 -69.42 -29.19 6.46
N GLY A 12 -68.97 -28.15 5.70
CA GLY A 12 -69.93 -27.20 5.07
C GLY A 12 -69.37 -25.92 4.39
N GLY A 13 -69.05 -26.03 3.09
CA GLY A 13 -69.27 -25.11 1.93
C GLY A 13 -69.08 -23.56 1.91
N PRO A 14 -68.98 -22.94 0.71
CA PRO A 14 -68.28 -21.68 0.45
C PRO A 14 -69.15 -20.48 -0.01
N GLY A 15 -68.61 -19.25 0.05
CA GLY A 15 -69.20 -18.06 -0.60
C GLY A 15 -68.21 -16.91 -0.80
N GLY A 16 -68.16 -16.34 -2.01
CA GLY A 16 -67.60 -15.00 -2.31
C GLY A 16 -68.66 -14.16 -3.06
N PRO A 17 -68.34 -13.07 -3.78
CA PRO A 17 -67.35 -11.98 -3.58
C PRO A 17 -68.03 -10.58 -3.52
N GLY A 18 -67.33 -9.51 -3.11
CA GLY A 18 -67.84 -8.13 -3.19
C GLY A 18 -66.73 -7.06 -3.17
N GLY A 19 -66.65 -6.26 -4.25
CA GLY A 19 -65.63 -5.21 -4.48
C GLY A 19 -65.97 -3.81 -3.91
N PRO A 20 -65.42 -2.70 -4.46
CA PRO A 20 -64.56 -1.75 -3.74
C PRO A 20 -65.19 -0.37 -3.46
N GLY A 21 -64.70 0.35 -2.42
CA GLY A 21 -65.16 1.69 -2.04
C GLY A 21 -64.05 2.63 -1.55
N MET A 22 -63.82 3.68 -2.34
CA MET A 22 -62.92 4.83 -2.15
C MET A 22 -63.39 5.77 -1.03
N GLY A 23 -62.49 6.42 -0.27
CA GLY A 23 -62.85 7.59 0.54
C GLY A 23 -61.83 7.99 1.61
N GLY A 24 -60.95 8.94 1.29
CA GLY A 24 -59.98 9.51 2.23
C GLY A 24 -60.51 10.66 3.09
N ARG A 25 -59.75 11.00 4.15
CA ARG A 25 -59.40 12.36 4.65
C ARG A 25 -59.10 12.32 6.15
N GLY A 26 -57.89 12.75 6.52
CA GLY A 26 -57.49 13.01 7.90
C GLY A 26 -56.01 13.39 7.96
N GLY A 27 -55.69 14.59 7.47
CA GLY A 27 -54.30 15.07 7.33
C GLY A 27 -53.66 15.49 8.64
N PHE A 28 -52.46 14.97 8.90
CA PHE A 28 -51.52 15.53 9.88
C PHE A 28 -50.79 16.73 9.27
N ARG A 29 -51.29 17.94 9.56
CA ARG A 29 -50.57 19.20 9.37
C ARG A 29 -49.50 19.34 10.45
N GLY A 30 -48.23 19.45 10.03
CA GLY A 30 -47.10 19.67 10.94
C GLY A 30 -45.83 20.15 10.24
N GLY A 31 -45.91 21.30 9.57
CA GLY A 31 -44.83 22.30 9.47
C GLY A 31 -43.50 21.92 8.83
N PHE A 32 -43.38 22.14 7.51
CA PHE A 32 -42.10 22.43 6.84
C PHE A 32 -41.57 23.79 7.33
N GLY A 33 -40.78 23.77 8.40
CA GLY A 33 -39.97 24.90 8.84
C GLY A 33 -38.60 24.85 8.18
N SER A 34 -38.38 25.75 7.22
CA SER A 34 -37.09 26.04 6.59
C SER A 34 -36.09 26.53 7.66
N GLY A 35 -35.39 25.59 8.28
CA GLY A 35 -34.34 25.82 9.27
C GLY A 35 -32.98 25.68 8.62
N VAL A 36 -32.40 26.83 8.25
CA VAL A 36 -30.99 27.01 7.91
C VAL A 36 -30.11 26.21 8.86
N ARG A 37 -29.52 25.12 8.35
CA ARG A 37 -28.46 24.38 9.04
C ARG A 37 -27.24 24.33 8.12
N GLY A 38 -26.59 25.48 8.01
CA GLY A 38 -25.24 25.55 7.50
C GLY A 38 -24.32 24.70 8.37
N ARG A 39 -23.87 23.55 7.88
CA ARG A 39 -22.62 22.92 8.31
C ARG A 39 -22.18 21.84 7.35
N GLY A 40 -21.48 22.28 6.32
CA GLY A 40 -20.82 21.41 5.37
C GLY A 40 -19.90 22.20 4.46
N ARG A 41 -19.09 23.11 5.04
CA ARG A 41 -17.88 23.55 4.34
C ARG A 41 -17.07 22.28 4.15
N GLY A 42 -17.18 21.67 2.97
CA GLY A 42 -16.20 20.73 2.47
C GLY A 42 -14.86 21.41 2.72
N ARG A 43 -14.06 20.84 3.63
CA ARG A 43 -12.65 21.17 3.70
C ARG A 43 -12.14 20.80 2.32
N GLY A 44 -12.04 21.80 1.46
CA GLY A 44 -11.20 21.74 0.28
C GLY A 44 -9.90 21.15 0.79
N ARG A 45 -9.59 19.96 0.29
CA ARG A 45 -8.28 19.37 0.42
C ARG A 45 -7.37 20.42 -0.21
N GLY A 46 -6.80 21.28 0.62
CA GLY A 46 -5.85 22.29 0.17
C GLY A 46 -4.86 21.56 -0.71
N LYS A 47 -4.60 22.09 -1.90
CA LYS A 47 -3.43 21.70 -2.66
C LYS A 47 -2.29 21.71 -1.66
N ALA A 48 -1.76 20.53 -1.33
CA ALA A 48 -0.61 20.43 -0.46
C ALA A 48 0.46 21.27 -1.15
N GLU A 49 0.83 22.39 -0.52
CA GLU A 49 1.95 23.17 -0.97
C GLU A 49 3.13 22.21 -1.04
N ASP A 50 3.80 22.15 -2.21
CA ASP A 50 4.95 21.28 -2.41
C ASP A 50 6.00 21.64 -1.38
N LYS A 51 6.06 20.83 -0.32
CA LYS A 51 6.88 21.09 0.85
C LYS A 51 8.32 20.95 0.37
N GLU A 52 9.06 22.05 0.34
CA GLU A 52 10.44 22.03 -0.12
C GLU A 52 11.25 21.01 0.68
N TRP A 53 11.78 20.00 0.01
CA TRP A 53 12.54 18.94 0.67
C TRP A 53 13.90 19.48 1.14
N LEU A 54 14.09 19.51 2.46
CA LEU A 54 15.35 19.83 3.12
C LEU A 54 16.02 18.54 3.59
N PRO A 55 17.04 18.03 2.89
CA PRO A 55 17.65 16.75 3.20
C PRO A 55 18.43 16.81 4.52
N VAL A 56 18.09 15.91 5.43
CA VAL A 56 18.76 15.76 6.72
C VAL A 56 19.95 14.82 6.58
N THR A 57 19.85 13.83 5.71
CA THR A 57 20.91 12.84 5.48
C THR A 57 22.04 13.35 4.56
N LYS A 58 23.24 12.78 4.72
CA LYS A 58 24.37 13.03 3.80
C LYS A 58 24.01 12.63 2.36
N LEU A 59 23.30 11.50 2.22
CA LEU A 59 22.86 11.00 0.92
C LEU A 59 21.84 11.93 0.26
N GLY A 60 20.82 12.35 0.99
CA GLY A 60 19.81 13.29 0.50
C GLY A 60 20.42 14.61 0.01
N ARG A 61 21.46 15.12 0.69
CA ARG A 61 22.19 16.32 0.23
C ARG A 61 22.89 16.06 -1.10
N LEU A 62 23.62 14.95 -1.22
CA LEU A 62 24.29 14.59 -2.48
C LEU A 62 23.31 14.40 -3.64
N VAL A 63 22.12 13.85 -3.36
CA VAL A 63 21.06 13.67 -4.37
C VAL A 63 20.44 15.01 -4.76
N LYS A 64 20.06 15.86 -3.79
CA LYS A 64 19.49 17.19 -4.06
C LYS A 64 20.44 18.09 -4.84
N ASP A 65 21.73 18.01 -4.52
CA ASP A 65 22.79 18.79 -5.18
C ASP A 65 23.26 18.16 -6.51
N MET A 66 22.53 17.15 -7.03
CA MET A 66 22.75 16.47 -8.31
C MET A 66 24.15 15.84 -8.47
N LYS A 67 24.77 15.42 -7.35
CA LYS A 67 26.08 14.77 -7.36
C LYS A 67 25.99 13.29 -7.65
N ILE A 68 24.93 12.67 -7.13
CA ILE A 68 24.54 11.30 -7.46
C ILE A 68 23.47 11.40 -8.55
N LYS A 69 23.76 10.85 -9.72
CA LYS A 69 22.88 10.97 -10.89
C LYS A 69 21.90 9.81 -11.02
N SER A 70 22.22 8.67 -10.40
CA SER A 70 21.47 7.42 -10.57
C SER A 70 21.28 6.69 -9.24
N LEU A 71 20.20 5.91 -9.16
CA LEU A 71 19.99 4.95 -8.07
C LEU A 71 21.01 3.80 -8.10
N ASP A 72 21.56 3.48 -9.27
CA ASP A 72 22.53 2.40 -9.44
C ASP A 72 23.82 2.65 -8.66
N GLU A 73 24.28 3.90 -8.60
CA GLU A 73 25.40 4.31 -7.75
C GLU A 73 25.11 4.02 -6.27
N ILE A 74 23.88 4.25 -5.80
CA ILE A 74 23.48 4.00 -4.42
C ILE A 74 23.47 2.50 -4.13
N TYR A 75 22.96 1.69 -5.07
CA TYR A 75 22.90 0.24 -4.95
C TYR A 75 24.28 -0.41 -5.01
N LEU A 76 25.20 0.08 -5.85
CA LEU A 76 26.56 -0.44 -5.96
C LEU A 76 27.31 -0.33 -4.63
N PHE A 77 27.16 0.78 -3.91
CA PHE A 77 27.78 0.98 -2.60
C PHE A 77 26.92 0.52 -1.42
N SER A 78 25.75 -0.11 -1.67
CA SER A 78 24.84 -0.61 -0.64
C SER A 78 24.49 0.45 0.43
N LEU A 79 24.30 1.70 0.01
CA LEU A 79 24.02 2.80 0.95
C LEU A 79 22.54 2.76 1.41
N PRO A 80 22.26 2.89 2.71
CA PRO A 80 20.89 2.81 3.22
C PRO A 80 20.11 4.09 2.93
N ILE A 81 18.99 3.96 2.21
CA ILE A 81 18.03 5.04 1.96
C ILE A 81 17.10 5.18 3.17
N LYS A 82 17.08 6.36 3.80
CA LYS A 82 16.25 6.66 4.98
C LYS A 82 15.18 7.73 4.73
N GLU A 83 15.32 8.49 3.66
CA GLU A 83 14.40 9.55 3.23
C GLU A 83 13.69 9.06 1.97
N SER A 84 12.35 9.10 1.94
CA SER A 84 11.57 8.62 0.80
C SER A 84 11.69 9.56 -0.40
N GLU A 85 11.90 10.84 -0.12
CA GLU A 85 12.04 11.90 -1.11
C GLU A 85 13.20 11.65 -2.08
N ILE A 86 14.21 10.85 -1.68
CA ILE A 86 15.28 10.40 -2.58
C ILE A 86 14.73 9.57 -3.74
N ILE A 87 13.81 8.64 -3.43
CA ILE A 87 13.18 7.78 -4.45
C ILE A 87 12.24 8.62 -5.32
N ASP A 88 11.51 9.55 -4.70
CA ASP A 88 10.61 10.46 -5.41
C ASP A 88 11.38 11.38 -6.40
N PHE A 89 12.59 11.83 -6.04
CA PHE A 89 13.43 12.62 -6.93
C PHE A 89 13.86 11.86 -8.18
N PHE A 90 14.24 10.58 -8.06
CA PHE A 90 14.71 9.78 -9.18
C PHE A 90 13.57 9.16 -10.02
N LEU A 91 12.52 8.67 -9.36
CA LEU A 91 11.49 7.82 -9.99
C LEU A 91 10.07 8.39 -9.88
N GLY A 92 9.85 9.50 -9.16
CA GLY A 92 8.53 9.93 -8.70
C GLY A 92 7.47 10.16 -9.78
N ALA A 93 7.85 10.49 -11.02
CA ALA A 93 6.90 10.64 -12.13
C ALA A 93 6.52 9.30 -12.79
N SER A 94 7.36 8.28 -12.66
CA SER A 94 7.21 6.98 -13.33
C SER A 94 6.62 5.89 -12.43
N LEU A 95 6.69 6.09 -11.11
CA LEU A 95 6.24 5.10 -10.13
C LEU A 95 4.72 5.05 -10.07
N LYS A 96 4.15 3.85 -10.16
CA LYS A 96 2.71 3.60 -9.95
C LYS A 96 2.52 2.88 -8.64
N ASP A 97 1.71 3.45 -7.75
CA ASP A 97 1.36 2.82 -6.48
C ASP A 97 0.07 2.01 -6.61
N GLU A 98 0.12 0.74 -6.20
CA GLU A 98 -1.05 -0.13 -6.13
C GLU A 98 -1.23 -0.73 -4.74
N VAL A 99 -2.40 -0.50 -4.13
CA VAL A 99 -2.75 -1.08 -2.83
C VAL A 99 -3.28 -2.50 -3.02
N LEU A 100 -2.53 -3.51 -2.55
CA LEU A 100 -2.90 -4.91 -2.69
C LEU A 100 -4.14 -5.31 -1.88
N LYS A 101 -4.12 -5.12 -0.55
CA LYS A 101 -5.25 -5.42 0.33
C LYS A 101 -5.15 -4.67 1.64
N ILE A 102 -6.28 -4.06 2.04
CA ILE A 102 -6.48 -3.48 3.37
C ILE A 102 -7.20 -4.54 4.21
N MET A 103 -6.62 -4.90 5.36
CA MET A 103 -7.29 -5.80 6.32
C MET A 103 -7.36 -5.12 7.68
N PRO A 104 -8.54 -5.07 8.34
CA PRO A 104 -8.60 -4.65 9.73
C PRO A 104 -7.92 -5.72 10.60
N VAL A 105 -7.02 -5.29 11.47
CA VAL A 105 -6.41 -6.13 12.50
C VAL A 105 -6.92 -5.66 13.84
N GLN A 106 -7.31 -6.61 14.68
CA GLN A 106 -7.89 -6.33 15.98
C GLN A 106 -6.91 -6.76 17.07
N LYS A 107 -6.65 -5.88 18.03
CA LYS A 107 -5.92 -6.20 19.25
C LYS A 107 -6.91 -6.20 20.41
N GLN A 108 -6.94 -7.30 21.16
CA GLN A 108 -7.76 -7.36 22.36
C GLN A 108 -7.13 -6.52 23.49
N THR A 109 -7.95 -5.73 24.17
CA THR A 109 -7.56 -4.95 25.36
C THR A 109 -8.55 -5.20 26.50
N ARG A 110 -8.20 -4.79 27.72
CA ARG A 110 -9.10 -4.91 28.88
C ARG A 110 -10.40 -4.11 28.72
N ALA A 111 -10.37 -3.02 27.96
CA ALA A 111 -11.52 -2.17 27.64
C ALA A 111 -12.25 -2.59 26.34
N GLY A 112 -12.01 -3.82 25.85
CA GLY A 112 -12.61 -4.35 24.63
C GLY A 112 -11.64 -4.44 23.43
N GLN A 113 -12.18 -4.68 22.24
CA GLN A 113 -11.41 -4.82 21.02
C GLN A 113 -10.99 -3.46 20.46
N ARG A 114 -9.68 -3.26 20.26
CA ARG A 114 -9.14 -2.11 19.55
C ARG A 114 -8.79 -2.52 18.12
N THR A 115 -9.49 -1.95 17.15
CA THR A 115 -9.23 -2.22 15.73
C THR A 115 -8.26 -1.20 15.15
N ARG A 116 -7.40 -1.64 14.23
CA ARG A 116 -6.58 -0.78 13.38
C ARG A 116 -6.61 -1.32 11.95
N PHE A 117 -6.67 -0.44 10.97
CA PHE A 117 -6.47 -0.84 9.59
C PHE A 117 -4.97 -1.04 9.36
N LYS A 118 -4.59 -2.24 8.90
CA LYS A 118 -3.21 -2.52 8.49
C LYS A 118 -3.24 -2.84 7.01
N VAL A 119 -2.42 -2.15 6.23
CA VAL A 119 -2.08 -2.57 4.89
C VAL A 119 -1.13 -3.77 5.06
N ALA A 120 -1.70 -4.96 4.82
CA ALA A 120 -1.25 -6.33 5.10
C ALA A 120 0.05 -6.58 5.91
N THR A 121 -0.09 -7.14 7.11
CA THR A 121 0.74 -8.30 7.58
C THR A 121 0.10 -8.88 8.83
N ALA A 122 -0.70 -9.94 8.66
CA ALA A 122 -1.03 -10.89 9.72
C ALA A 122 -0.01 -12.03 9.62
N ILE A 123 0.94 -12.06 10.56
CA ILE A 123 1.93 -13.12 10.69
C ILE A 123 1.23 -14.28 11.39
N ARG A 124 0.59 -15.16 10.62
CA ARG A 124 0.48 -16.56 11.05
C ARG A 124 1.75 -17.24 10.54
N GLY A 125 2.34 -18.16 11.31
CA GLY A 125 3.60 -18.86 11.02
C GLY A 125 3.58 -19.71 9.75
N ALA A 126 3.31 -19.08 8.62
CA ALA A 126 3.24 -19.66 7.30
C ALA A 126 4.52 -19.29 6.57
N ILE A 127 5.39 -20.28 6.41
CA ILE A 127 6.54 -20.20 5.53
C ILE A 127 6.01 -20.35 4.11
N ILE A 128 6.36 -19.41 3.24
CA ILE A 128 6.05 -19.47 1.82
C ILE A 128 7.38 -19.43 1.08
N LEU A 129 7.56 -20.39 0.18
CA LEU A 129 8.68 -20.43 -0.74
C LEU A 129 8.17 -20.03 -2.11
N ALA A 130 8.70 -18.95 -2.66
CA ALA A 130 8.45 -18.52 -4.03
C ALA A 130 9.70 -18.85 -4.88
N LYS A 131 9.49 -19.50 -6.01
CA LYS A 131 10.52 -19.78 -7.01
C LYS A 131 10.12 -19.13 -8.33
N LEU A 132 11.00 -18.28 -8.83
CA LEU A 132 10.96 -17.68 -10.16
C LEU A 132 11.80 -18.54 -11.10
N SER A 133 11.27 -18.83 -12.28
CA SER A 133 11.99 -19.55 -13.33
C SER A 133 11.91 -18.74 -14.63
N ILE A 134 13.04 -18.64 -15.32
CA ILE A 134 13.17 -17.96 -16.62
C ILE A 134 12.45 -18.80 -17.68
N VAL A 135 11.81 -18.12 -18.63
CA VAL A 135 10.91 -18.70 -19.64
C VAL A 135 11.30 -18.17 -21.01
N PRO A 136 11.07 -18.90 -22.11
CA PRO A 136 11.15 -18.33 -23.45
C PRO A 136 10.33 -17.05 -23.59
N VAL A 137 10.85 -16.14 -24.41
CA VAL A 137 10.27 -14.81 -24.67
C VAL A 137 8.86 -14.93 -25.24
N GLY A 138 7.92 -14.14 -24.73
CA GLY A 138 6.53 -14.06 -25.23
C GLY A 138 5.53 -15.00 -24.54
N THR A 139 5.91 -15.63 -23.42
CA THR A 139 5.01 -16.49 -22.62
C THR A 139 4.12 -15.68 -21.67
N GLY A 140 4.54 -14.48 -21.32
CA GLY A 140 3.94 -13.64 -20.29
C GLY A 140 4.15 -14.15 -18.87
N ILE A 141 3.60 -13.41 -17.91
CA ILE A 141 3.68 -13.77 -16.49
C ILE A 141 2.60 -14.80 -16.13
N VAL A 142 3.03 -16.02 -15.82
CA VAL A 142 2.17 -17.08 -15.29
C VAL A 142 2.29 -17.09 -13.78
N SER A 143 1.37 -16.36 -13.14
CA SER A 143 1.34 -16.20 -11.70
C SER A 143 -0.05 -15.91 -11.14
N ALA A 144 -0.20 -16.11 -9.84
CA ALA A 144 -1.36 -15.66 -9.06
C ALA A 144 -1.48 -14.12 -9.11
N PRO A 145 -2.67 -13.53 -8.89
CA PRO A 145 -2.89 -12.10 -9.13
C PRO A 145 -2.00 -11.15 -8.29
N VAL A 146 -1.57 -11.57 -7.09
CA VAL A 146 -0.71 -10.76 -6.22
C VAL A 146 0.74 -10.69 -6.72
N PRO A 147 1.48 -11.81 -6.86
CA PRO A 147 2.81 -11.79 -7.46
C PRO A 147 2.80 -11.29 -8.90
N LYS A 148 1.75 -11.55 -9.69
CA LYS A 148 1.64 -11.03 -11.06
C LYS A 148 1.76 -9.50 -11.09
N LYS A 149 1.08 -8.79 -10.19
CA LYS A 149 1.18 -7.33 -10.06
C LYS A 149 2.58 -6.87 -9.68
N LEU A 150 3.20 -7.54 -8.70
CA LEU A 150 4.57 -7.24 -8.28
C LEU A 150 5.58 -7.42 -9.42
N LEU A 151 5.44 -8.49 -10.20
CA LEU A 151 6.32 -8.80 -11.33
C LEU A 151 6.14 -7.84 -12.50
N MET A 152 4.90 -7.41 -12.77
CA MET A 152 4.62 -6.35 -13.75
C MET A 152 5.25 -5.01 -13.33
N MET A 153 5.17 -4.64 -12.04
CA MET A 153 5.80 -3.42 -11.53
C MET A 153 7.33 -3.50 -11.55
N ALA A 154 7.90 -4.69 -11.38
CA ALA A 154 9.33 -4.93 -11.50
C ALA A 154 9.82 -4.91 -12.96
N GLY A 155 8.93 -4.84 -13.95
CA GLY A 155 9.28 -4.84 -15.37
C GLY A 155 9.71 -6.21 -15.89
N ILE A 156 9.26 -7.31 -15.28
CA ILE A 156 9.55 -8.67 -15.75
C ILE A 156 8.49 -9.07 -16.76
N ASP A 157 8.89 -9.28 -18.02
CA ASP A 157 7.97 -9.63 -19.12
C ASP A 157 7.51 -11.09 -19.06
N ASP A 158 8.46 -12.01 -18.86
CA ASP A 158 8.25 -13.46 -18.96
C ASP A 158 8.77 -14.18 -17.72
N CYS A 159 7.88 -14.80 -16.94
CA CYS A 159 8.31 -15.65 -15.82
C CYS A 159 7.28 -16.71 -15.42
N TYR A 160 7.79 -17.89 -15.08
CA TYR A 160 7.03 -18.92 -14.37
C TYR A 160 7.23 -18.73 -12.88
N THR A 161 6.12 -18.68 -12.15
CA THR A 161 6.13 -18.65 -10.69
C THR A 161 5.62 -19.96 -10.13
N SER A 162 6.34 -20.50 -9.15
CA SER A 162 5.84 -21.61 -8.33
C SER A 162 5.94 -21.20 -6.88
N ALA A 163 4.87 -21.42 -6.13
CA ALA A 163 4.80 -21.08 -4.72
C ALA A 163 4.37 -22.31 -3.92
N ARG A 164 5.08 -22.60 -2.82
CA ARG A 164 4.73 -23.66 -1.86
C ARG A 164 4.51 -23.04 -0.49
N GLY A 165 3.52 -23.56 0.24
CA GLY A 165 3.11 -23.05 1.55
C GLY A 165 1.72 -22.40 1.53
N SER A 166 1.40 -21.62 2.56
CA SER A 166 0.06 -21.02 2.71
C SER A 166 -0.11 -19.71 1.91
N THR A 167 -0.30 -19.84 0.60
CA THR A 167 -0.50 -18.73 -0.35
C THR A 167 -1.78 -17.91 -0.09
N ALA A 168 -2.70 -18.41 0.74
CA ALA A 168 -3.88 -17.67 1.20
C ALA A 168 -3.52 -16.41 2.00
N THR A 169 -2.34 -16.38 2.64
CA THR A 169 -1.85 -15.20 3.36
C THR A 169 -1.15 -14.21 2.43
N LEU A 170 -1.90 -13.24 1.91
CA LEU A 170 -1.40 -12.29 0.90
C LEU A 170 -0.14 -11.52 1.31
N GLY A 171 -0.03 -11.10 2.57
CA GLY A 171 1.14 -10.32 3.04
C GLY A 171 2.45 -11.10 2.99
N ASN A 172 2.43 -12.35 3.47
CA ASN A 172 3.61 -13.22 3.41
C ASN A 172 3.91 -13.63 1.97
N PHE A 173 2.87 -13.83 1.14
CA PHE A 173 3.05 -14.22 -0.24
C PHE A 173 3.70 -13.11 -1.08
N ALA A 174 3.24 -11.86 -0.90
CA ALA A 174 3.86 -10.68 -1.51
C ALA A 174 5.31 -10.53 -1.06
N LYS A 175 5.59 -10.68 0.24
CA LYS A 175 6.95 -10.61 0.78
C LYS A 175 7.86 -11.70 0.21
N ALA A 176 7.39 -12.95 0.15
CA ALA A 176 8.18 -14.04 -0.44
C ALA A 176 8.50 -13.80 -1.92
N THR A 177 7.59 -13.17 -2.65
CA THR A 177 7.82 -12.80 -4.06
C THR A 177 8.86 -11.69 -4.17
N PHE A 178 8.76 -10.64 -3.34
CA PHE A 178 9.75 -9.58 -3.27
C PHE A 178 11.14 -10.10 -2.88
N ASP A 179 11.21 -11.00 -1.90
CA ASP A 179 12.44 -11.67 -1.47
C ASP A 179 13.05 -12.54 -2.57
N ALA A 180 12.23 -13.08 -3.49
CA ALA A 180 12.73 -13.83 -4.65
C ALA A 180 13.32 -12.89 -5.72
N ILE A 181 12.72 -11.72 -5.94
CA ILE A 181 13.23 -10.70 -6.86
C ILE A 181 14.54 -10.10 -6.33
N SER A 182 14.62 -9.75 -5.05
CA SER A 182 15.85 -9.16 -4.49
C SER A 182 17.05 -10.10 -4.56
N LYS A 183 16.82 -11.41 -4.45
CA LYS A 183 17.86 -12.45 -4.59
C LYS A 183 18.39 -12.61 -6.01
N THR A 184 17.72 -12.08 -7.04
CA THR A 184 18.22 -12.13 -8.42
C THR A 184 19.58 -11.43 -8.53
N TYR A 185 19.72 -10.25 -7.92
CA TYR A 185 21.00 -9.53 -7.83
C TYR A 185 22.04 -10.21 -6.92
N SER A 186 21.61 -11.13 -6.06
CA SER A 186 22.52 -11.92 -5.21
C SER A 186 23.06 -13.17 -5.92
N TYR A 187 22.48 -13.56 -7.07
CA TYR A 187 22.90 -14.74 -7.81
C TYR A 187 24.08 -14.41 -8.73
N LEU A 188 25.20 -15.11 -8.55
CA LEU A 188 26.40 -14.90 -9.34
C LEU A 188 26.37 -15.78 -10.60
N THR A 189 26.18 -15.17 -11.76
CA THR A 189 26.29 -15.83 -13.06
C THR A 189 27.73 -15.78 -13.58
N PRO A 190 28.13 -16.69 -14.50
CA PRO A 190 29.46 -16.68 -15.11
C PRO A 190 29.87 -15.35 -15.77
N ASP A 191 28.90 -14.59 -16.28
CA ASP A 191 29.14 -13.29 -16.90
C ASP A 191 29.70 -12.25 -15.90
N LEU A 192 29.35 -12.41 -14.62
CA LEU A 192 29.73 -11.53 -13.51
C LEU A 192 31.02 -12.00 -12.81
N TRP A 193 31.69 -13.04 -13.31
CA TRP A 193 32.94 -13.55 -12.70
C TRP A 193 34.15 -12.66 -12.95
N LYS A 194 34.07 -11.74 -13.91
CA LYS A 194 35.14 -10.77 -14.15
C LYS A 194 35.24 -9.85 -12.94
N GLU A 195 36.47 -9.61 -12.50
CA GLU A 195 36.73 -8.73 -11.37
C GLU A 195 36.20 -7.32 -11.66
N THR A 196 35.42 -6.79 -10.72
CA THR A 196 34.91 -5.43 -10.81
C THR A 196 35.97 -4.44 -10.33
N VAL A 197 36.14 -3.35 -11.08
CA VAL A 197 37.01 -2.25 -10.64
C VAL A 197 36.24 -1.43 -9.62
N PHE A 198 36.68 -1.46 -8.37
CA PHE A 198 36.07 -0.68 -7.30
C PHE A 198 36.37 0.81 -7.50
N THR A 199 35.31 1.59 -7.75
CA THR A 199 35.37 3.05 -7.71
C THR A 199 35.26 3.55 -6.28
N LYS A 200 35.65 4.81 -6.03
CA LYS A 200 35.54 5.40 -4.70
C LYS A 200 34.06 5.65 -4.37
N SER A 201 33.70 5.50 -3.10
CA SER A 201 32.32 5.76 -2.68
C SER A 201 31.98 7.26 -2.83
N PRO A 202 30.71 7.61 -3.17
CA PRO A 202 30.27 9.00 -3.27
C PRO A 202 30.53 9.82 -2.00
N TYR A 203 30.50 9.17 -0.83
CA TYR A 203 30.84 9.82 0.43
C TYR A 203 32.30 10.22 0.53
N GLN A 204 33.21 9.43 -0.05
CA GLN A 204 34.62 9.71 -0.07
C GLN A 204 34.96 10.79 -1.11
N GLU A 205 34.37 10.71 -2.30
CA GLU A 205 34.61 11.69 -3.37
C GLU A 205 34.06 13.07 -3.03
N PHE A 206 32.87 13.12 -2.42
CA PHE A 206 32.20 14.39 -2.10
C PHE A 206 32.35 14.80 -0.64
N THR A 207 33.39 14.31 0.06
CA THR A 207 33.64 14.64 1.47
C THR A 207 33.73 16.15 1.72
N ASP A 208 34.50 16.88 0.91
CA ASP A 208 34.68 18.33 1.06
C ASP A 208 33.38 19.11 0.91
N HIS A 209 32.50 18.61 0.04
CA HIS A 209 31.20 19.22 -0.17
C HIS A 209 30.22 18.92 0.96
N LEU A 210 30.25 17.71 1.52
CA LEU A 210 29.44 17.37 2.68
C LEU A 210 29.82 18.23 3.89
N VAL A 211 31.10 18.55 4.07
CA VAL A 211 31.56 19.46 5.11
C VAL A 211 31.01 20.87 4.90
N LYS A 212 31.11 21.42 3.69
CA LYS A 212 30.59 22.76 3.33
C LYS A 212 29.08 22.87 3.49
N THR A 213 28.33 21.86 3.06
CA THR A 213 26.86 21.85 3.17
C THR A 213 26.38 21.58 4.58
N HIS A 214 27.12 20.80 5.39
CA HIS A 214 26.78 20.58 6.80
C HIS A 214 26.86 21.87 7.61
N THR A 215 27.85 22.72 7.39
CA THR A 215 27.96 24.01 8.10
C THR A 215 26.88 24.99 7.66
N MET A 216 26.59 25.07 6.36
CA MET A 216 25.53 25.94 5.82
C MET A 216 24.12 25.51 6.27
N SER A 217 23.83 24.20 6.29
CA SER A 217 22.52 23.69 6.73
C SER A 217 22.27 23.91 8.23
N VAL A 218 23.29 23.81 9.09
CA VAL A 218 23.18 24.17 10.51
C VAL A 218 22.84 25.65 10.69
N ILE A 219 23.48 26.53 9.92
CA ILE A 219 23.20 27.97 9.95
C ILE A 219 21.78 28.25 9.45
N GLN A 220 21.36 27.64 8.35
CA GLN A 220 20.04 27.86 7.74
C GLN A 220 18.88 27.28 8.58
N LEU A 221 19.09 26.17 9.30
CA LEU A 221 18.15 25.64 10.30
C LEU A 221 18.05 26.55 11.52
N CYS A 222 19.17 27.12 11.98
CA CYS A 222 19.19 28.08 13.09
C CYS A 222 18.49 29.41 12.72
N SER A 223 18.54 29.80 11.45
CA SER A 223 17.91 31.01 10.92
C SER A 223 16.49 30.81 10.36
N SER A 224 15.93 29.59 10.41
CA SER A 224 14.61 29.32 9.84
C SER A 224 13.49 29.88 10.76
N PRO A 225 12.57 30.75 10.27
CA PRO A 225 11.50 31.34 11.08
C PRO A 225 10.60 30.30 11.76
N SER A 226 10.50 29.10 11.18
CA SER A 226 9.72 27.98 11.70
C SER A 226 10.32 27.34 12.96
N VAL A 227 11.64 27.46 13.19
CA VAL A 227 12.32 26.97 14.40
C VAL A 227 12.28 28.04 15.49
N LEU A 228 12.33 29.32 15.12
CA LEU A 228 12.22 30.45 16.05
C LEU A 228 10.82 30.53 16.72
N HIS A 229 9.75 30.15 16.03
CA HIS A 229 8.39 30.10 16.60
C HIS A 229 8.19 28.99 17.66
N TRP A 230 9.16 28.08 17.83
CA TRP A 230 9.15 27.07 18.90
C TRP A 230 10.06 27.45 20.10
N LEU A 231 10.84 28.53 19.96
CA LEU A 231 11.80 29.01 20.97
C LEU A 231 11.32 30.28 21.69
N PHE A 232 10.13 30.79 21.37
CA PHE A 232 9.45 31.89 22.07
C PHE A 232 7.99 31.54 22.35
#